data_AF-A0A6B2US79-F1
#
_entry.id   AF-A0A6B2US79-F1
#
_cell.length_a   1.000
_cell.length_b   1.000
_cell.length_c   1.000
_cell.angle_alpha   90.00
_cell.angle_beta   90.00
_cell.angle_gamma   90.00
#
_symmetry.space_group_name_H-M   'P 1'
#
loop_
_entity.id
_entity.type
_entity.pdbx_description
1 polymer ?
#
loop_
_entity_poly.entity_id
_entity_poly.type
_entity_poly.pdbx_seq_one_letter_code
_entity_poly.pdbx_strand_id
1 'polypeptide(L)'
;MDFKDAYARLDASMTCPAWTYASTSGTTLTIQASAFPADPDEGQIDVTLTTKAQRVQISIPTPDVPTVLALLTQAGAEPTTWHDLTTLSLSAIAEPGGPLLLSVTGWDLAAPEWPEKTADVLIDAPARQHMLSAMQRALDMARAWEE
;
A
#
# COMPACT_ATOMS: atom_id res chain seq x y z
N MET A 1 -22.33 21.00 16.49
CA MET A 1 -21.44 20.17 15.64
C MET A 1 -20.21 21.01 15.41
N ASP A 2 -19.06 20.57 15.93
CA ASP A 2 -17.79 21.30 15.85
C ASP A 2 -17.26 21.26 14.40
N PHE A 3 -16.58 22.32 13.97
CA PHE A 3 -15.86 22.37 12.69
C PHE A 3 -14.88 21.19 12.57
N LYS A 4 -14.25 20.75 13.67
CA LYS A 4 -13.40 19.54 13.66
C LYS A 4 -14.16 18.26 13.31
N ASP A 5 -15.37 18.09 13.82
CA ASP A 5 -16.21 16.92 13.50
C ASP A 5 -16.72 16.99 12.05
N ALA A 6 -17.04 18.20 11.57
CA ALA A 6 -17.46 18.41 10.18
C ALA A 6 -16.30 18.19 9.21
N TYR A 7 -15.11 18.69 9.54
CA TYR A 7 -13.89 18.50 8.77
C TYR A 7 -13.46 17.04 8.75
N ALA A 8 -13.42 16.35 9.89
CA ALA A 8 -13.10 14.92 9.95
C ALA A 8 -14.11 14.05 9.17
N ARG A 9 -15.39 14.44 9.12
CA ARG A 9 -16.40 13.76 8.29
C ARG A 9 -16.25 14.07 6.81
N LEU A 10 -15.91 15.31 6.47
CA LEU A 10 -15.65 15.71 5.10
C LEU A 10 -14.40 14.99 4.56
N ASP A 11 -13.32 15.01 5.34
CA ASP A 11 -12.07 14.28 5.10
C ASP A 11 -12.33 12.78 4.94
N ALA A 12 -13.04 12.15 5.90
CA ALA A 12 -13.43 10.73 5.79
C ALA A 12 -14.35 10.42 4.60
N SER A 13 -15.13 11.40 4.11
CA SER A 13 -15.97 11.25 2.91
C SER A 13 -15.20 11.46 1.60
N MET A 14 -14.04 12.12 1.67
CA MET A 14 -13.12 12.36 0.54
C MET A 14 -11.98 11.35 0.47
N THR A 15 -11.72 10.59 1.54
CA THR A 15 -10.73 9.50 1.54
C THR A 15 -11.35 8.18 1.09
N CYS A 16 -10.72 7.51 0.12
CA CYS A 16 -11.06 6.13 -0.23
C CYS A 16 -10.90 5.25 1.03
N PRO A 17 -11.93 4.50 1.46
CA PRO A 17 -11.82 3.66 2.64
C PRO A 17 -10.71 2.63 2.41
N ALA A 18 -9.79 2.54 3.38
CA ALA A 18 -8.65 1.65 3.29
C ALA A 18 -9.11 0.20 3.06
N TRP A 19 -8.50 -0.47 2.09
CA TRP A 19 -8.68 -1.90 1.93
C TRP A 19 -7.74 -2.64 2.86
N THR A 20 -8.26 -3.63 3.58
CA THR A 20 -7.50 -4.39 4.55
C THR A 20 -7.66 -5.89 4.30
N TYR A 21 -6.54 -6.61 4.33
CA TYR A 21 -6.46 -8.05 4.26
C TYR A 21 -5.73 -8.60 5.48
N ALA A 22 -6.26 -9.67 6.08
CA ALA A 22 -5.60 -10.38 7.17
C ALA A 22 -5.23 -11.79 6.69
N SER A 23 -3.94 -12.11 6.74
CA SER A 23 -3.46 -13.46 6.45
C SER A 23 -3.77 -14.41 7.61
N THR A 24 -3.68 -15.71 7.33
CA THR A 24 -3.82 -16.76 8.36
C THR A 24 -2.72 -16.71 9.43
N SER A 25 -1.56 -16.13 9.13
CA SER A 25 -0.47 -15.90 10.10
C SER A 25 -0.73 -14.71 11.04
N GLY A 26 -1.78 -13.93 10.79
CA GLY A 26 -2.10 -12.70 11.52
C GLY A 26 -1.35 -11.47 11.01
N THR A 27 -0.68 -11.55 9.86
CA THR A 27 -0.15 -10.37 9.17
C THR A 27 -1.29 -9.63 8.50
N THR A 28 -1.35 -8.31 8.67
CA THR A 28 -2.36 -7.47 8.05
C THR A 28 -1.73 -6.60 6.98
N LEU A 29 -2.31 -6.58 5.78
CA LEU A 29 -1.97 -5.69 4.68
C LEU A 29 -3.05 -4.63 4.55
N THR A 30 -2.66 -3.37 4.53
CA THR A 30 -3.55 -2.23 4.31
C THR A 30 -3.08 -1.43 3.10
N ILE A 31 -4.02 -1.09 2.22
CA ILE A 31 -3.82 -0.21 1.07
C ILE A 31 -4.75 0.99 1.23
N GLN A 32 -4.18 2.19 1.16
CA GLN A 32 -4.92 3.43 1.36
C GLN A 32 -4.37 4.54 0.46
N ALA A 33 -5.26 5.36 -0.12
CA ALA A 33 -4.87 6.62 -0.74
C ALA A 33 -4.55 7.65 0.36
N SER A 34 -3.45 8.37 0.22
CA SER A 34 -3.07 9.47 1.10
C SER A 34 -2.52 10.64 0.29
N ALA A 35 -2.63 11.85 0.84
CA ALA A 35 -2.00 13.02 0.25
C ALA A 35 -0.48 12.93 0.42
N PHE A 36 0.28 13.42 -0.56
CA PHE A 36 1.73 13.49 -0.47
C PHE A 36 2.13 14.55 0.57
N PRO A 37 2.87 14.21 1.64
CA PRO A 37 3.12 15.16 2.72
C PRO A 37 3.92 16.41 2.30
N ALA A 38 4.71 16.32 1.23
CA ALA A 38 5.54 17.42 0.77
C ALA A 38 4.85 18.33 -0.26
N ASP A 39 3.81 17.84 -0.93
CA ASP A 39 2.99 18.62 -1.85
C ASP A 39 1.50 18.19 -1.73
N PRO A 40 0.63 19.03 -1.16
CA PRO A 40 -0.78 18.68 -0.99
C PRO A 40 -1.53 18.51 -2.33
N ASP A 41 -0.96 18.98 -3.44
CA ASP A 41 -1.51 18.81 -4.79
C ASP A 41 -1.02 17.49 -5.44
N GLU A 42 -0.19 16.69 -4.75
CA GLU A 42 0.24 15.37 -5.18
C GLU A 42 -0.39 14.26 -4.33
N GLY A 43 -0.83 13.18 -4.97
CA GLY A 43 -1.35 11.99 -4.30
C GLY A 43 -0.30 10.91 -4.11
N GLN A 44 -0.55 9.99 -3.19
CA GLN A 44 0.21 8.75 -3.06
C GLN A 44 -0.67 7.59 -2.57
N ILE A 45 -0.14 6.38 -2.66
CA ILE A 45 -0.75 5.19 -2.06
C ILE A 45 0.19 4.66 -0.98
N ASP A 46 -0.35 4.53 0.23
CA ASP A 46 0.33 3.86 1.32
C ASP A 46 0.03 2.36 1.30
N VAL A 47 1.10 1.58 1.32
CA VAL A 47 1.05 0.13 1.51
C VAL A 47 1.66 -0.18 2.86
N THR A 48 0.84 -0.66 3.79
CA THR A 48 1.25 -0.96 5.16
C THR A 48 1.16 -2.46 5.44
N LEU A 49 2.24 -3.06 5.91
CA LEU A 49 2.25 -4.40 6.50
C LEU A 49 2.40 -4.33 8.01
N THR A 50 1.41 -4.88 8.73
CA THR A 50 1.44 -5.01 10.18
C THR A 50 1.59 -6.47 10.56
N THR A 51 2.69 -6.79 11.24
CA THR A 51 2.95 -8.11 11.84
C THR A 51 2.83 -8.02 13.35
N LYS A 52 3.04 -9.13 14.06
CA LYS A 52 3.12 -9.12 15.54
C LYS A 52 4.31 -8.31 16.08
N ALA A 53 5.36 -8.15 15.28
CA ALA A 53 6.63 -7.56 15.73
C ALA A 53 6.80 -6.10 15.30
N GLN A 54 6.22 -5.72 14.16
CA GLN A 54 6.51 -4.45 13.50
C GLN A 54 5.38 -4.03 12.57
N ARG A 55 5.35 -2.73 12.26
CA ARG A 55 4.47 -2.13 11.26
C ARG A 55 5.33 -1.39 10.25
N VAL A 56 5.39 -1.91 9.03
CA VAL A 56 6.22 -1.37 7.94
C VAL A 56 5.31 -0.68 6.92
N GLN A 57 5.68 0.52 6.48
CA GLN A 57 4.96 1.27 5.45
C GLN A 57 5.89 1.75 4.34
N ILE A 58 5.41 1.66 3.12
CA ILE A 58 5.97 2.34 1.95
C ILE A 58 4.88 3.22 1.32
N SER A 59 5.29 4.38 0.83
CA SER A 59 4.43 5.33 0.13
C SER A 59 4.83 5.35 -1.35
N ILE A 60 3.85 5.13 -2.23
CA ILE A 60 4.05 5.00 -3.66
C ILE A 60 3.42 6.23 -4.34
N PRO A 61 4.20 7.12 -4.96
CA PRO A 61 3.68 8.27 -5.70
C PRO A 61 2.72 7.83 -6.82
N THR A 62 1.65 8.59 -7.08
CA THR A 62 0.68 8.25 -8.15
C THR A 62 1.31 7.97 -9.53
N PRO A 63 2.43 8.61 -9.97
CA PRO A 63 3.06 8.28 -11.25
C PRO A 63 3.66 6.86 -11.28
N ASP A 64 4.05 6.32 -10.13
CA ASP A 64 4.71 5.02 -10.01
C ASP A 64 3.72 3.87 -9.79
N VAL A 65 2.51 4.15 -9.29
CA VAL A 65 1.49 3.13 -9.03
C VAL A 65 1.17 2.25 -10.25
N PRO A 66 1.02 2.76 -11.49
CA PRO A 66 0.78 1.91 -12.66
C PRO A 66 1.89 0.87 -12.87
N THR A 67 3.15 1.22 -12.60
CA THR A 67 4.30 0.31 -12.67
C THR A 67 4.19 -0.77 -11.60
N VAL A 68 3.84 -0.39 -10.36
CA VAL A 68 3.63 -1.34 -9.26
C VAL A 68 2.45 -2.28 -9.53
N LEU A 69 1.34 -1.77 -10.06
CA LEU A 69 0.19 -2.59 -10.46
C LEU A 69 0.54 -3.60 -11.55
N ALA A 70 1.30 -3.18 -12.57
CA ALA A 70 1.78 -4.07 -13.62
C ALA A 70 2.67 -5.17 -13.04
N LEU A 71 3.59 -4.81 -12.14
CA LEU A 71 4.46 -5.74 -11.42
C LEU A 71 3.65 -6.78 -10.65
N LEU A 72 2.67 -6.34 -9.84
CA LEU A 72 1.86 -7.24 -9.02
C LEU A 72 0.91 -8.11 -9.85
N THR A 73 0.50 -7.65 -11.02
CA THR A 73 -0.32 -8.41 -11.96
C THR A 73 0.51 -9.48 -12.68
N GLN A 74 1.73 -9.13 -13.08
CA GLN A 74 2.63 -10.01 -13.83
C GLN A 74 3.52 -10.88 -12.95
N ALA A 75 3.50 -10.69 -11.63
CA ALA A 75 4.29 -11.48 -10.69
C ALA A 75 4.12 -12.97 -10.98
N GLY A 76 5.26 -13.60 -11.23
CA GLY A 76 5.43 -15.00 -11.60
C GLY A 76 6.47 -15.66 -10.69
N ALA A 77 7.02 -16.80 -11.13
CA ALA A 77 7.95 -17.58 -10.32
C ALA A 77 9.30 -16.87 -10.07
N GLU A 78 9.61 -15.85 -10.86
CA GLU A 78 10.76 -14.97 -10.65
C GLU A 78 10.34 -13.75 -9.83
N PRO A 79 11.14 -13.33 -8.84
CA PRO A 79 10.85 -12.16 -8.03
C PRO A 79 10.93 -10.89 -8.88
N THR A 80 9.87 -10.09 -8.82
CA THR A 80 9.85 -8.74 -9.41
C THR A 80 9.86 -7.71 -8.30
N THR A 81 10.66 -6.65 -8.45
CA THR A 81 10.80 -5.61 -7.43
C THR A 81 10.64 -4.23 -8.03
N TRP A 82 9.86 -3.39 -7.36
CA TRP A 82 9.81 -1.96 -7.55
C TRP A 82 10.60 -1.29 -6.41
N HIS A 83 11.33 -0.24 -6.74
CA HIS A 83 12.08 0.58 -5.79
C HIS A 83 11.63 2.03 -5.91
N ASP A 84 11.59 2.72 -4.79
CA ASP A 84 11.46 4.17 -4.78
C ASP A 84 12.84 4.84 -4.96
N LEU A 85 12.85 6.17 -4.99
CA LEU A 85 14.08 6.96 -5.07
C LEU A 85 14.88 7.01 -3.75
N THR A 86 14.31 6.51 -2.65
CA THR A 86 14.85 6.57 -1.28
C THR A 86 15.24 5.21 -0.71
N THR A 87 15.44 4.22 -1.59
CA THR A 87 15.86 2.82 -1.32
C THR A 87 14.80 1.90 -0.72
N LEU A 88 13.56 2.36 -0.54
CA LEU A 88 12.43 1.51 -0.17
C LEU A 88 12.01 0.62 -1.36
N SER A 89 11.38 -0.52 -1.07
CA SER A 89 11.05 -1.47 -2.12
C SER A 89 9.79 -2.26 -1.86
N LEU A 90 9.11 -2.62 -2.94
CA LEU A 90 8.01 -3.57 -2.95
C LEU A 90 8.36 -4.72 -3.90
N SER A 91 8.47 -5.91 -3.36
CA SER A 91 8.82 -7.13 -4.11
C SER A 91 7.66 -8.12 -4.10
N ALA A 92 7.48 -8.81 -5.22
CA ALA A 92 6.45 -9.81 -5.39
C ALA A 92 6.97 -11.04 -6.13
N ILE A 93 6.56 -12.21 -5.64
CA ILE A 93 6.76 -13.49 -6.31
C ILE A 93 5.47 -14.29 -6.19
N ALA A 94 5.04 -14.92 -7.27
CA ALA A 94 3.82 -15.71 -7.29
C ALA A 94 3.96 -16.94 -8.20
N GLU A 95 3.46 -18.07 -7.75
CA GLU A 95 3.27 -19.18 -8.69
C GLU A 95 2.13 -18.85 -9.67
N PRO A 96 2.17 -19.31 -10.93
CA PRO A 96 1.06 -19.13 -11.87
C PRO A 96 -0.25 -19.67 -11.29
N GLY A 97 -1.22 -18.80 -11.04
CA GLY A 97 -2.51 -19.15 -10.41
C GLY A 97 -2.43 -19.46 -8.90
N GLY A 98 -1.26 -19.34 -8.29
CA GLY A 98 -1.01 -19.57 -6.87
C GLY A 98 -1.05 -18.30 -6.02
N PRO A 99 -0.67 -18.41 -4.73
CA PRO A 99 -0.59 -17.27 -3.84
C PRO A 99 0.55 -16.34 -4.24
N LEU A 100 0.39 -15.06 -3.89
CA LEU A 100 1.38 -14.00 -4.04
C LEU A 100 2.09 -13.80 -2.70
N LEU A 101 3.41 -13.98 -2.67
CA LEU A 101 4.24 -13.48 -1.57
C LEU A 101 4.61 -12.04 -1.89
N LEU A 102 4.16 -11.12 -1.04
CA LEU A 102 4.46 -9.70 -1.10
C LEU A 102 5.44 -9.35 0.03
N SER A 103 6.56 -8.76 -0.33
CA SER A 103 7.54 -8.20 0.60
C SER A 103 7.55 -6.69 0.49
N VAL A 104 7.47 -6.00 1.62
CA VAL A 104 7.55 -4.54 1.70
C VAL A 104 8.75 -4.19 2.56
N THR A 105 9.72 -3.51 1.96
CA THR A 105 10.81 -2.83 2.65
C THR A 105 10.47 -1.35 2.71
N GLY A 106 10.26 -0.85 3.92
CA GLY A 106 9.70 0.46 4.18
C GLY A 106 10.14 0.99 5.54
N TRP A 107 9.49 2.06 6.00
CA TRP A 107 9.74 2.62 7.31
C TRP A 107 9.03 1.82 8.41
N ASP A 108 9.75 1.49 9.48
CA ASP A 108 9.17 0.89 10.68
C ASP A 108 8.46 1.97 11.52
N LEU A 109 7.15 2.00 11.39
CA LEU A 109 6.26 2.91 12.10
C LEU A 109 6.12 2.56 13.59
N ALA A 110 6.57 1.38 14.02
CA ALA A 110 6.56 1.00 15.42
C ALA A 110 7.78 1.52 16.20
N ALA A 111 8.84 1.91 15.50
CA ALA A 111 10.08 2.38 16.09
C ALA A 111 10.13 3.92 16.20
N PRO A 112 10.82 4.52 17.19
CA PRO A 112 10.86 5.98 17.34
C PRO A 112 11.64 6.71 16.24
N GLU A 113 12.63 6.04 15.67
CA GLU A 113 13.58 6.60 14.70
C GLU A 113 13.25 6.25 13.25
N TRP A 114 12.10 5.60 13.03
CA TRP A 114 11.62 5.09 11.73
C TRP A 114 12.76 4.49 10.91
N PRO A 115 13.43 3.42 11.37
CA PRO A 115 14.44 2.74 10.58
C PRO A 115 13.80 1.96 9.43
N GLU A 116 14.57 1.68 8.39
CA GLU A 116 14.16 0.77 7.32
C GLU A 116 13.98 -0.66 7.88
N LYS A 117 12.88 -1.30 7.51
CA LYS A 117 12.53 -2.69 7.85
C LYS A 117 11.80 -3.36 6.70
N THR A 118 11.88 -4.69 6.69
CA THR A 118 11.16 -5.53 5.74
C THR A 118 10.10 -6.37 6.46
N ALA A 119 8.92 -6.47 5.86
CA ALA A 119 7.85 -7.36 6.29
C ALA A 119 7.26 -8.11 5.09
N ASP A 120 6.75 -9.32 5.34
CA ASP A 120 6.21 -10.19 4.30
C ASP A 120 4.77 -10.61 4.59
N VAL A 121 3.97 -10.78 3.55
CA VAL A 121 2.63 -11.36 3.62
C VAL A 121 2.39 -12.31 2.45
N LEU A 122 1.77 -13.45 2.74
CA LEU A 122 1.25 -14.36 1.72
C LEU A 122 -0.22 -14.03 1.47
N ILE A 123 -0.55 -13.75 0.22
CA ILE A 123 -1.89 -13.36 -0.25
C ILE A 123 -2.41 -14.47 -1.15
N ASP A 124 -3.55 -15.04 -0.80
CA ASP A 124 -4.20 -16.08 -1.60
C ASP A 124 -4.70 -15.54 -2.95
N ALA A 125 -4.83 -16.42 -3.94
CA ALA A 125 -5.17 -16.03 -5.30
C ALA A 125 -6.48 -15.19 -5.44
N PRO A 126 -7.57 -15.50 -4.70
CA PRO A 126 -8.76 -14.65 -4.68
C PRO A 126 -8.50 -13.25 -4.10
N ALA A 127 -7.76 -13.17 -2.98
CA ALA A 127 -7.44 -11.90 -2.35
C ALA A 127 -6.49 -11.04 -3.19
N ARG A 128 -5.61 -11.63 -4.01
CA ARG A 128 -4.76 -10.90 -4.96
C ARG A 128 -5.57 -10.01 -5.90
N GLN A 129 -6.69 -10.51 -6.43
CA GLN A 129 -7.55 -9.72 -7.33
C GLN A 129 -8.24 -8.57 -6.59
N HIS A 130 -8.68 -8.80 -5.36
CA HIS A 130 -9.26 -7.75 -4.51
C HIS A 130 -8.23 -6.68 -4.14
N MET A 131 -6.99 -7.08 -3.87
CA MET A 131 -5.86 -6.18 -3.61
C MET A 131 -5.59 -5.29 -4.82
N LEU A 132 -5.43 -5.87 -6.02
CA LEU A 132 -5.20 -5.12 -7.26
C LEU A 132 -6.34 -4.12 -7.53
N SER A 133 -7.59 -4.56 -7.34
CA SER A 133 -8.76 -3.69 -7.48
C SER A 133 -8.77 -2.55 -6.45
N ALA A 134 -8.32 -2.82 -5.22
CA ALA A 134 -8.22 -1.80 -4.18
C ALA A 134 -7.12 -0.78 -4.47
N MET A 135 -5.95 -1.23 -4.95
CA MET A 135 -4.88 -0.33 -5.39
C MET A 135 -5.34 0.56 -6.55
N GLN A 136 -6.06 0.03 -7.54
CA GLN A 136 -6.60 0.84 -8.63
C GLN A 136 -7.57 1.90 -8.12
N ARG A 137 -8.51 1.55 -7.22
CA ARG A 137 -9.43 2.53 -6.63
C ARG A 137 -8.71 3.59 -5.80
N ALA A 138 -7.66 3.20 -5.08
CA ALA A 138 -6.83 4.13 -4.33
C ALA A 138 -6.09 5.10 -5.28
N LEU A 139 -5.58 4.61 -6.42
CA LEU A 139 -4.98 5.46 -7.45
C LEU A 139 -5.99 6.45 -8.04
N ASP A 140 -7.18 5.97 -8.40
CA ASP A 140 -8.23 6.82 -8.98
C ASP A 140 -8.62 7.94 -8.01
N MET A 141 -8.66 7.64 -6.70
CA MET A 141 -8.91 8.65 -5.67
C MET A 141 -7.72 9.61 -5.51
N ALA A 142 -6.49 9.09 -5.43
CA ALA A 142 -5.30 9.91 -5.25
C ALA A 142 -5.14 10.92 -6.40
N ARG A 143 -5.41 10.49 -7.64
CA ARG A 143 -5.42 11.39 -8.81
C ARG A 143 -6.53 12.43 -8.77
N ALA A 144 -7.68 12.11 -8.19
CA ALA A 144 -8.76 13.08 -8.03
C ALA A 144 -8.42 14.20 -7.03
N TRP A 145 -7.36 14.07 -6.24
CA TRP A 145 -6.83 15.15 -5.40
C TRP A 145 -5.82 16.04 -6.12
N GLU A 146 -5.28 15.60 -7.24
CA GLU A 146 -4.28 16.34 -8.04
C GLU A 146 -4.93 17.30 -9.05
N GLU A 147 -6.27 17.30 -9.17
CA GLU A 147 -7.08 18.12 -10.08
C GLU A 147 -7.75 19.33 -9.39
#